data_AF-A0A2W4JKQ3-F1
#
_entry.id   AF-A0A2W4JKQ3-F1
#
_cell.length_a   1.000
_cell.length_b   1.000
_cell.length_c   1.000
_cell.angle_alpha   90.00
_cell.angle_beta   90.00
_cell.angle_gamma   90.00
#
_symmetry.space_group_name_H-M   'P 1'
#
loop_
_entity.id
_entity.type
_entity.pdbx_description
1 polymer ?
#
loop_
_entity_poly.entity_id
_entity_poly.type
_entity_poly.pdbx_seq_one_letter_code
_entity_poly.pdbx_strand_id
1 'polypeptide(L)'
;RALSPGVGPALGGPVPPFPPNMRIGRLERLRPGGFGIVLGREMARSLGVEPGDQVTLIAPQGLVTPAGVIPRLKQFRVVGVFSVGHYEYDSGLALVHIADAQRLYQLGERVSGVRLKLHDLFKSREVGRELFGLIPADIYISDWTRQHATFFRAVEIEKRVMFIILTLIVAVAAFNIVSTLVMVVTDKQADIAILRTLGASPTSIMKIFLVQGALIGVVGTLMGAVLGIAVAFNIDVIVPAIERLLNVQFLSKEVYFISDLPSDVQLDDVIGVTAVALVLSLAAGIYPSWRASRVRPAEALRYE
;
A
#
# COMPACT_ATOMS: atom_id res chain seq x y z
N ARG A 1 5.98 7.67 -26.27
CA ARG A 1 7.28 8.31 -25.94
C ARG A 1 8.01 7.38 -24.99
N ALA A 2 8.91 6.53 -25.49
CA ALA A 2 9.72 5.66 -24.64
C ALA A 2 10.95 6.45 -24.15
N LEU A 3 11.11 6.62 -22.84
CA LEU A 3 12.38 7.06 -22.25
C LEU A 3 13.30 5.84 -22.23
N SER A 4 14.43 5.90 -22.95
CA SER A 4 15.44 4.83 -22.92
C SER A 4 16.57 5.22 -21.96
N PRO A 5 16.55 4.74 -20.70
CA PRO A 5 17.69 4.96 -19.81
C PRO A 5 18.89 4.16 -20.30
N GLY A 6 20.03 4.84 -20.45
CA GLY A 6 21.32 4.20 -20.73
C GLY A 6 21.84 3.49 -19.47
N VAL A 7 22.29 2.24 -19.64
CA VAL A 7 22.84 1.41 -18.55
C VAL A 7 24.37 1.43 -18.60
N GLY A 8 25.03 1.83 -17.51
CA GLY A 8 26.50 1.91 -17.40
C GLY A 8 27.08 1.08 -16.24
N PRO A 9 28.39 0.74 -16.26
CA PRO A 9 29.01 -0.18 -15.29
C PRO A 9 29.69 0.49 -14.08
N ALA A 10 29.76 1.82 -14.00
CA ALA A 10 30.58 2.48 -12.99
C ALA A 10 29.80 2.70 -11.67
N LEU A 11 30.22 1.94 -10.63
CA LEU A 11 29.88 2.04 -9.20
C LEU A 11 28.63 1.31 -8.67
N GLY A 12 28.31 0.17 -9.27
CA GLY A 12 27.22 -0.69 -8.84
C GLY A 12 26.39 -1.02 -10.06
N GLY A 13 26.04 -2.29 -10.24
CA GLY A 13 25.31 -2.74 -11.41
C GLY A 13 24.01 -1.97 -11.68
N PRO A 14 23.29 -2.34 -12.75
CA PRO A 14 22.08 -1.67 -13.18
C PRO A 14 21.16 -1.32 -12.00
N VAL A 15 20.68 -0.07 -11.93
CA VAL A 15 19.50 0.29 -11.11
C VAL A 15 18.29 0.52 -12.02
N PRO A 16 17.78 -0.52 -12.70
CA PRO A 16 16.43 -0.49 -13.18
C PRO A 16 15.50 -0.43 -11.96
N PRO A 17 14.28 0.13 -12.10
CA PRO A 17 13.34 0.24 -11.00
C PRO A 17 13.03 -1.15 -10.40
N PHE A 18 13.14 -2.20 -11.21
CA PHE A 18 13.07 -3.60 -10.82
C PHE A 18 14.20 -4.37 -11.52
N PRO A 19 14.80 -5.40 -10.90
CA PRO A 19 15.70 -6.31 -11.62
C PRO A 19 14.91 -6.89 -12.80
N PRO A 20 15.31 -6.64 -14.07
CA PRO A 20 14.56 -7.13 -15.20
C PRO A 20 14.59 -8.66 -15.17
N ASN A 21 13.41 -9.28 -15.01
CA ASN A 21 13.30 -10.72 -15.16
C ASN A 21 13.42 -11.02 -16.66
N MET A 22 14.66 -11.28 -17.08
CA MET A 22 15.01 -11.57 -18.46
C MET A 22 14.32 -12.86 -18.90
N ARG A 23 13.50 -12.77 -19.94
CA ARG A 23 12.83 -13.93 -20.54
C ARG A 23 13.72 -14.58 -21.59
N ILE A 24 14.37 -13.75 -22.40
CA ILE A 24 15.28 -14.19 -23.46
C ILE A 24 16.50 -13.28 -23.48
N GLY A 25 17.70 -13.86 -23.56
CA GLY A 25 18.96 -13.13 -23.57
C GLY A 25 19.45 -12.72 -22.18
N ARG A 26 20.53 -11.93 -22.12
CA ARG A 26 21.12 -11.43 -20.87
C ARG A 26 21.49 -9.96 -21.02
N LEU A 27 21.41 -9.21 -19.91
CA LEU A 27 21.68 -7.77 -19.91
C LEU A 27 23.17 -7.47 -20.21
N GLU A 28 24.09 -8.39 -19.87
CA GLU A 28 25.54 -8.25 -20.17
C GLU A 28 25.86 -8.23 -21.68
N ARG A 29 24.89 -8.54 -22.55
CA ARG A 29 25.05 -8.41 -24.01
C ARG A 29 24.99 -6.96 -24.48
N LEU A 30 24.52 -6.03 -23.65
CA LEU A 30 24.62 -4.60 -23.90
C LEU A 30 26.08 -4.17 -23.72
N ARG A 31 26.83 -4.10 -24.83
CA ARG A 31 28.25 -3.69 -24.85
C ARG A 31 28.40 -2.31 -25.49
N PRO A 32 29.37 -1.49 -25.06
CA PRO A 32 29.62 -0.20 -25.67
C PRO A 32 29.97 -0.35 -27.15
N GLY A 33 29.29 0.38 -28.03
CA GLY A 33 29.48 0.32 -29.48
C GLY A 33 28.74 -0.81 -30.18
N GLY A 34 28.10 -1.70 -29.43
CA GLY A 34 27.34 -2.81 -29.99
C GLY A 34 25.99 -2.39 -30.56
N PHE A 35 25.48 -1.21 -30.18
CA PHE A 35 24.12 -0.75 -30.49
C PHE A 35 23.09 -1.86 -30.21
N GLY A 36 23.26 -2.53 -29.08
CA GLY A 36 22.31 -3.54 -28.59
C GLY A 36 21.15 -2.88 -27.85
N ILE A 37 19.95 -3.45 -27.96
CA ILE A 37 18.76 -3.03 -27.24
C ILE A 37 18.05 -4.22 -26.60
N VAL A 38 17.57 -4.04 -25.39
CA VAL A 38 16.69 -4.98 -24.70
C VAL A 38 15.32 -4.34 -24.58
N LEU A 39 14.28 -5.03 -25.04
CA LEU A 39 12.91 -4.53 -25.07
C LEU A 39 12.05 -5.20 -24.00
N GLY A 40 11.03 -4.50 -23.51
CA GLY A 40 9.96 -5.13 -22.73
C GLY A 40 9.15 -6.10 -23.60
N ARG A 41 8.56 -7.13 -22.98
CA ARG A 41 7.84 -8.20 -23.71
C ARG A 41 6.74 -7.67 -24.61
N GLU A 42 5.89 -6.79 -24.09
CA GLU A 42 4.76 -6.25 -24.85
C GLU A 42 5.21 -5.29 -25.96
N MET A 43 6.32 -4.57 -25.75
CA MET A 43 6.97 -3.76 -26.79
C MET A 43 7.52 -4.65 -27.92
N ALA A 44 8.24 -5.72 -27.60
CA ALA A 44 8.78 -6.65 -28.61
C ALA A 44 7.65 -7.32 -29.42
N ARG A 45 6.57 -7.74 -28.75
CA ARG A 45 5.38 -8.32 -29.37
C ARG A 45 4.67 -7.35 -30.31
N SER A 46 4.41 -6.12 -29.86
CA SER A 46 3.73 -5.10 -30.66
C SER A 46 4.54 -4.66 -31.89
N LEU A 47 5.87 -4.70 -31.80
CA LEU A 47 6.77 -4.45 -32.94
C LEU A 47 7.00 -5.68 -33.82
N GLY A 48 6.59 -6.89 -33.38
CA GLY A 48 6.80 -8.13 -34.10
C GLY A 48 8.27 -8.53 -34.24
N VAL A 49 9.10 -8.22 -33.22
CA VAL A 49 10.56 -8.44 -33.27
C VAL A 49 11.03 -9.46 -32.25
N GLU A 50 12.03 -10.25 -32.65
CA GLU A 50 12.71 -11.25 -31.82
C GLU A 50 14.19 -10.91 -31.61
N PRO A 51 14.86 -11.50 -30.60
CA PRO A 51 16.30 -11.34 -30.42
C PRO A 51 17.08 -11.76 -31.67
N GLY A 52 17.80 -10.82 -32.26
CA GLY A 52 18.45 -10.98 -33.56
C GLY A 52 18.07 -9.87 -34.53
N ASP A 53 16.82 -9.41 -34.44
CA ASP A 53 16.23 -8.40 -35.33
C ASP A 53 16.78 -6.99 -35.05
N GLN A 54 16.44 -6.07 -35.95
CA GLN A 54 16.82 -4.68 -35.85
C GLN A 54 15.60 -3.79 -35.63
N VAL A 55 15.74 -2.83 -34.73
CA VAL A 55 14.74 -1.78 -34.47
C VAL A 55 15.39 -0.41 -34.62
N THR A 56 14.65 0.55 -35.15
CA THR A 56 15.16 1.93 -35.29
C THR A 56 14.68 2.76 -34.12
N LEU A 57 15.62 3.29 -33.33
CA LEU A 57 15.31 4.22 -32.25
C LEU A 57 15.30 5.66 -32.80
N ILE A 58 14.21 6.36 -32.53
CA ILE A 58 13.99 7.74 -32.96
C ILE A 58 14.16 8.66 -31.75
N ALA A 59 15.22 9.47 -31.76
CA ALA A 59 15.47 10.49 -30.75
C ALA A 59 14.93 11.84 -31.25
N PRO A 60 13.92 12.43 -30.57
CA PRO A 60 13.29 13.68 -31.01
C PRO A 60 14.17 14.92 -30.83
N GLN A 61 15.30 14.82 -30.12
CA GLN A 61 16.25 15.91 -29.86
C GLN A 61 17.33 15.98 -30.95
N GLY A 62 16.92 16.23 -32.19
CA GLY A 62 17.85 16.31 -33.32
C GLY A 62 18.20 17.74 -33.74
N LEU A 63 18.74 17.92 -34.95
CA LEU A 63 19.22 19.24 -35.39
C LEU A 63 18.03 20.21 -35.53
N VAL A 64 18.15 21.37 -34.89
CA VAL A 64 17.20 22.47 -35.08
C VAL A 64 17.57 23.17 -36.38
N THR A 65 16.65 23.16 -37.34
CA THR A 65 16.77 23.88 -38.61
C THR A 65 15.65 24.91 -38.72
N PRO A 66 15.77 25.93 -39.60
CA PRO A 66 14.67 26.86 -39.86
C PRO A 66 13.37 26.18 -40.33
N ALA A 67 13.46 24.96 -40.84
CA ALA A 67 12.32 24.14 -41.30
C ALA A 67 11.76 23.17 -40.23
N GLY A 68 12.33 23.13 -39.01
CA GLY A 68 11.90 22.27 -37.91
C GLY A 68 13.02 21.43 -37.30
N VAL A 69 12.65 20.53 -36.36
CA VAL A 69 13.59 19.61 -35.69
C VAL A 69 13.69 18.32 -36.50
N ILE A 70 14.85 18.04 -37.06
CA ILE A 70 15.12 16.78 -37.77
C ILE A 70 15.48 15.73 -36.73
N PRO A 71 14.67 14.68 -36.48
CA PRO A 71 14.95 13.69 -35.46
C PRO A 71 16.19 12.86 -35.81
N ARG A 72 16.88 12.35 -34.79
CA ARG A 72 18.01 11.44 -35.00
C ARG A 72 17.52 10.00 -35.00
N LEU A 73 18.00 9.22 -35.97
CA LEU A 73 17.64 7.82 -36.15
C LEU A 73 18.89 6.96 -35.99
N LYS A 74 18.78 5.85 -35.28
CA LYS A 74 19.84 4.84 -35.23
C LYS A 74 19.23 3.45 -35.11
N GLN A 75 19.75 2.51 -35.89
CA GLN A 75 19.39 1.11 -35.79
C GLN A 75 20.10 0.45 -34.60
N PHE A 76 19.32 -0.31 -33.83
CA PHE A 76 19.78 -1.14 -32.72
C PHE A 76 19.39 -2.58 -32.97
N ARG A 77 20.25 -3.52 -32.57
CA ARG A 77 19.98 -4.95 -32.63
C ARG A 77 19.32 -5.41 -31.34
N VAL A 78 18.19 -6.11 -31.43
CA VAL A 78 17.51 -6.69 -30.27
C VAL A 78 18.38 -7.83 -29.72
N VAL A 79 18.89 -7.67 -28.49
CA VAL A 79 19.79 -8.66 -27.85
C VAL A 79 19.11 -9.44 -26.73
N GLY A 80 17.90 -9.03 -26.34
CA GLY A 80 17.07 -9.72 -25.34
C GLY A 80 15.71 -9.08 -25.13
N VAL A 81 14.88 -9.77 -24.37
CA VAL A 81 13.54 -9.35 -23.96
C VAL A 81 13.37 -9.58 -22.46
N PHE A 82 12.90 -8.57 -21.74
CA PHE A 82 12.58 -8.66 -20.31
C PHE A 82 11.06 -8.58 -20.07
N SER A 83 10.63 -9.01 -18.88
CA SER A 83 9.29 -8.71 -18.39
C SER A 83 9.32 -8.48 -16.90
N VAL A 84 8.73 -7.37 -16.45
CA VAL A 84 8.60 -7.03 -15.03
C VAL A 84 7.18 -7.29 -14.49
N GLY A 85 6.28 -7.85 -15.32
CA GLY A 85 4.92 -8.21 -14.91
C GLY A 85 3.94 -7.03 -14.89
N HIS A 86 4.38 -5.82 -15.24
CA HIS A 86 3.53 -4.64 -15.36
C HIS A 86 3.50 -4.15 -16.82
N TYR A 87 2.30 -4.07 -17.38
CA TYR A 87 2.08 -3.73 -18.80
C TYR A 87 2.70 -2.38 -19.21
N GLU A 88 2.57 -1.34 -18.39
CA GLU A 88 3.12 -0.01 -18.70
C GLU A 88 4.64 -0.04 -18.89
N TYR A 89 5.35 -0.84 -18.08
CA TYR A 89 6.78 -1.01 -18.20
C TYR A 89 7.15 -1.96 -19.34
N ASP A 90 6.44 -3.07 -19.49
CA ASP A 90 6.70 -4.06 -20.55
C ASP A 90 6.39 -3.52 -21.96
N SER A 91 5.52 -2.51 -22.08
CA SER A 91 5.16 -1.86 -23.35
C SER A 91 5.93 -0.56 -23.61
N GLY A 92 6.47 0.09 -22.57
CA GLY A 92 7.03 1.44 -22.67
C GLY A 92 8.54 1.57 -22.49
N LEU A 93 9.23 0.55 -21.98
CA LEU A 93 10.65 0.63 -21.60
C LEU A 93 11.57 -0.16 -22.55
N ALA A 94 12.67 0.49 -22.96
CA ALA A 94 13.76 -0.12 -23.71
C ALA A 94 15.11 0.25 -23.10
N LEU A 95 15.98 -0.74 -22.93
CA LEU A 95 17.29 -0.59 -22.28
C LEU A 95 18.41 -0.71 -23.32
N VAL A 96 19.35 0.23 -23.27
CA VAL A 96 20.55 0.25 -24.13
C VAL A 96 21.79 0.52 -23.27
N HIS A 97 22.98 0.26 -23.80
CA HIS A 97 24.21 0.64 -23.12
C HIS A 97 24.38 2.17 -23.09
N ILE A 98 24.87 2.73 -21.97
CA ILE A 98 25.01 4.17 -21.76
C ILE A 98 25.84 4.85 -22.87
N ALA A 99 26.96 4.23 -23.28
CA ALA A 99 27.80 4.74 -24.36
C ALA A 99 27.07 4.83 -25.71
N ASP A 100 26.12 3.92 -25.98
CA ASP A 100 25.35 3.94 -27.22
C ASP A 100 24.24 4.99 -27.17
N ALA A 101 23.62 5.18 -26.01
CA ALA A 101 22.72 6.30 -25.76
C ALA A 101 23.45 7.64 -25.90
N GLN A 102 24.63 7.80 -25.30
CA GLN A 102 25.45 9.01 -25.40
C GLN A 102 25.80 9.37 -26.84
N ARG A 103 26.11 8.37 -27.69
CA ARG A 103 26.34 8.58 -29.12
C ARG A 103 25.08 9.00 -29.86
N LEU A 104 23.94 8.36 -29.60
CA LEU A 104 22.66 8.71 -30.24
C LEU A 104 22.22 10.14 -29.88
N TYR A 105 22.33 10.51 -28.62
CA TYR A 105 21.96 11.83 -28.12
C TYR A 105 23.09 12.88 -28.26
N GLN A 106 24.28 12.49 -28.73
CA GLN A 106 25.48 13.34 -28.84
C GLN A 106 25.83 14.08 -27.53
N LEU A 107 25.79 13.34 -26.43
CA LEU A 107 26.06 13.90 -25.10
C LEU A 107 27.56 13.97 -24.78
N GLY A 108 28.40 13.27 -25.54
CA GLY A 108 29.80 13.04 -25.18
C GLY A 108 29.88 12.22 -23.89
N GLU A 109 30.70 12.65 -22.93
CA GLU A 109 30.78 12.04 -21.60
C GLU A 109 29.61 12.44 -20.67
N ARG A 110 28.72 13.34 -21.09
CA ARG A 110 27.59 13.79 -20.27
C ARG A 110 26.45 12.77 -20.25
N VAL A 111 25.58 12.88 -19.26
CA VAL A 111 24.35 12.10 -19.13
C VAL A 111 23.15 13.03 -18.92
N SER A 112 21.97 12.58 -19.31
CA SER A 112 20.74 13.36 -19.10
C SER A 112 20.25 13.34 -17.64
N GLY A 113 20.75 12.40 -16.82
CA GLY A 113 20.42 12.29 -15.42
C GLY A 113 21.06 11.07 -14.77
N VAL A 114 21.11 11.10 -13.44
CA VAL A 114 21.59 9.99 -12.60
C VAL A 114 20.43 9.52 -11.74
N ARG A 115 20.24 8.20 -11.65
CA ARG A 115 19.24 7.59 -10.78
C ARG A 115 19.92 6.96 -9.58
N LEU A 116 19.48 7.33 -8.39
CA LEU A 116 19.95 6.75 -7.14
C LEU A 116 18.93 5.72 -6.65
N LYS A 117 19.40 4.52 -6.30
CA LYS A 117 18.60 3.53 -5.57
C LYS A 117 18.78 3.77 -4.08
N LEU A 118 17.67 3.90 -3.36
CA LEU A 118 17.71 3.86 -1.90
C LEU A 118 17.37 2.45 -1.43
N HIS A 119 18.02 2.01 -0.35
CA HIS A 119 17.62 0.79 0.36
C HIS A 119 16.20 0.95 0.95
N ASP A 120 15.94 2.12 1.53
CA ASP A 120 14.63 2.52 2.03
C ASP A 120 14.03 3.59 1.10
N LEU A 121 12.99 3.21 0.37
CA LEU A 121 12.30 4.08 -0.59
C LEU A 121 11.56 5.23 0.11
N PHE A 122 11.15 5.07 1.37
CA PHE A 122 10.39 6.08 2.12
C PHE A 122 11.27 7.27 2.54
N LYS A 123 12.59 7.10 2.55
CA LYS A 123 13.55 8.19 2.80
C LYS A 123 13.83 9.08 1.59
N SER A 124 13.20 8.82 0.45
CA SER A 124 13.47 9.57 -0.80
C SER A 124 13.31 11.09 -0.66
N ARG A 125 12.34 11.55 0.14
CA ARG A 125 12.11 12.99 0.40
C ARG A 125 13.15 13.61 1.33
N GLU A 126 13.69 12.83 2.26
CA GLU A 126 14.76 13.27 3.18
C GLU A 126 16.07 13.37 2.40
N VAL A 127 16.47 12.29 1.75
CA VAL A 127 17.67 12.24 0.90
C VAL A 127 17.62 13.27 -0.21
N GLY A 128 16.46 13.46 -0.86
CA GLY A 128 16.30 14.49 -1.89
C GLY A 128 16.52 15.91 -1.37
N ARG A 129 16.15 16.20 -0.11
CA ARG A 129 16.41 17.50 0.53
C ARG A 129 17.88 17.67 0.88
N GLU A 130 18.53 16.63 1.39
CA GLU A 130 19.97 16.67 1.70
C GLU A 130 20.80 16.87 0.43
N LEU A 131 20.48 16.16 -0.65
CA LEU A 131 21.16 16.30 -1.94
C LEU A 131 21.00 17.70 -2.55
N PHE A 132 19.87 18.37 -2.30
CA PHE A 132 19.67 19.74 -2.76
C PHE A 132 20.70 20.73 -2.19
N GLY A 133 21.23 20.46 -0.99
CA GLY A 133 22.29 21.28 -0.38
C GLY A 133 23.72 20.96 -0.86
N LEU A 134 23.91 19.83 -1.56
CA LEU A 134 25.22 19.31 -1.96
C LEU A 134 25.50 19.42 -3.46
N ILE A 135 24.45 19.63 -4.26
CA ILE A 135 24.51 19.59 -5.72
C ILE A 135 24.31 21.01 -6.30
N PRO A 136 25.00 21.36 -7.40
CA PRO A 136 24.79 22.60 -8.14
C PRO A 136 23.31 22.90 -8.48
N ALA A 137 22.95 24.18 -8.47
CA ALA A 137 21.57 24.66 -8.62
C ALA A 137 20.93 24.42 -10.00
N ASP A 138 21.71 24.00 -11.00
CA ASP A 138 21.28 23.66 -12.36
C ASP A 138 20.77 22.22 -12.50
N ILE A 139 20.84 21.41 -11.43
CA ILE A 139 20.37 20.02 -11.43
C ILE A 139 18.98 19.92 -10.79
N TYR A 140 18.02 19.39 -11.57
CA TYR A 140 16.67 19.13 -11.08
C TYR A 140 16.60 17.78 -10.34
N ILE A 141 16.35 17.83 -9.03
CA ILE A 141 16.14 16.64 -8.20
C ILE A 141 14.66 16.28 -8.19
N SER A 142 14.35 15.05 -8.59
CA SER A 142 13.00 14.50 -8.61
C SER A 142 12.99 13.14 -7.91
N ASP A 143 12.04 12.94 -7.00
CA ASP A 143 11.84 11.69 -6.29
C ASP A 143 10.56 10.99 -6.77
N TRP A 144 10.50 9.67 -6.52
CA TRP A 144 9.39 8.84 -6.98
C TRP A 144 8.03 9.24 -6.37
N THR A 145 8.01 9.85 -5.17
CA THR A 145 6.77 10.30 -4.53
C THR A 145 6.19 11.55 -5.20
N ARG A 146 7.02 12.34 -5.89
CA ARG A 146 6.58 13.48 -6.71
C ARG A 146 6.16 13.05 -8.10
N GLN A 147 6.90 12.12 -8.72
CA GLN A 147 6.58 11.62 -10.07
C GLN A 147 5.25 10.85 -10.11
N HIS A 148 4.89 10.19 -9.00
CA HIS A 148 3.64 9.45 -8.86
C HIS A 148 2.77 9.98 -7.71
N ALA A 149 2.78 11.30 -7.49
CA ALA A 149 2.07 11.93 -6.37
C ALA A 149 0.57 11.64 -6.35
N THR A 150 -0.08 11.56 -7.51
CA THR A 150 -1.52 11.23 -7.61
C THR A 150 -1.82 9.82 -7.13
N PHE A 151 -0.98 8.84 -7.49
CA PHE A 151 -1.12 7.46 -7.04
C PHE A 151 -0.91 7.34 -5.52
N PHE A 152 0.14 7.95 -4.99
CA PHE A 152 0.40 7.91 -3.55
C PHE A 152 -0.69 8.63 -2.74
N ARG A 153 -1.18 9.77 -3.23
CA ARG A 153 -2.34 10.45 -2.61
C ARG A 153 -3.59 9.59 -2.66
N ALA A 154 -3.82 8.86 -3.75
CA ALA A 154 -4.96 7.95 -3.84
C ALA A 154 -4.87 6.84 -2.79
N VAL A 155 -3.70 6.20 -2.65
CA VAL A 155 -3.44 5.18 -1.62
C VAL A 155 -3.62 5.75 -0.20
N GLU A 156 -3.13 6.96 0.06
CA GLU A 156 -3.29 7.59 1.38
C GLU A 156 -4.76 7.92 1.69
N ILE A 157 -5.50 8.42 0.70
CA ILE A 157 -6.94 8.67 0.83
C ILE A 157 -7.69 7.37 1.09
N GLU A 158 -7.37 6.30 0.36
CA GLU A 158 -7.97 4.98 0.56
C GLU A 158 -7.75 4.47 1.98
N LYS A 159 -6.51 4.52 2.50
CA LYS A 159 -6.21 4.15 3.89
C LYS A 159 -7.02 4.96 4.90
N ARG A 160 -7.16 6.28 4.70
CA ARG A 160 -7.96 7.14 5.59
C ARG A 160 -9.44 6.78 5.54
N VAL A 161 -9.99 6.50 4.36
CA VAL A 161 -11.39 6.08 4.20
C VAL A 161 -11.61 4.73 4.89
N MET A 162 -10.70 3.77 4.73
CA MET A 162 -10.77 2.49 5.42
C MET A 162 -10.76 2.65 6.95
N PHE A 163 -9.90 3.53 7.48
CA PHE A 163 -9.89 3.85 8.91
C PHE A 163 -11.24 4.42 9.39
N ILE A 164 -11.86 5.32 8.63
CA ILE A 164 -13.18 5.89 8.96
C ILE A 164 -14.25 4.80 8.97
N ILE A 165 -14.31 3.96 7.93
CA ILE A 165 -15.29 2.87 7.82
C ILE A 165 -15.14 1.92 9.01
N LEU A 166 -13.92 1.51 9.31
CA LEU A 166 -13.64 0.59 10.42
C LEU A 166 -14.02 1.21 11.77
N THR A 167 -13.70 2.48 11.98
CA THR A 167 -14.12 3.22 13.18
C THR A 167 -15.64 3.28 13.32
N LEU A 168 -16.36 3.45 12.21
CA LEU A 168 -17.83 3.48 12.22
C LEU A 168 -18.42 2.10 12.56
N ILE A 169 -17.86 1.02 12.01
CA ILE A 169 -18.25 -0.36 12.38
C ILE A 169 -18.03 -0.59 13.88
N VAL A 170 -16.88 -0.17 14.41
CA VAL A 170 -16.57 -0.25 15.84
C VAL A 170 -17.54 0.60 16.67
N ALA A 171 -17.89 1.80 16.22
CA ALA A 171 -18.85 2.66 16.90
C ALA A 171 -20.26 2.02 16.97
N VAL A 172 -20.70 1.37 15.88
CA VAL A 172 -21.97 0.61 15.85
C VAL A 172 -21.91 -0.57 16.83
N ALA A 173 -20.78 -1.29 16.88
CA ALA A 173 -20.57 -2.36 17.86
C ALA A 173 -20.57 -1.84 19.31
N ALA A 174 -19.94 -0.68 19.55
CA ALA A 174 -19.96 -0.03 20.87
C ALA A 174 -21.38 0.37 21.28
N PHE A 175 -22.21 0.87 20.35
CA PHE A 175 -23.62 1.14 20.61
C PHE A 175 -24.38 -0.14 21.01
N ASN A 176 -24.08 -1.27 20.38
CA ASN A 176 -24.66 -2.55 20.75
C ASN A 176 -24.32 -2.93 22.21
N ILE A 177 -23.06 -2.71 22.65
CA ILE A 177 -22.66 -2.90 24.05
C ILE A 177 -23.49 -2.01 24.99
N VAL A 178 -23.71 -0.73 24.64
CA VAL A 178 -24.58 0.17 25.41
C VAL A 178 -25.98 -0.41 25.54
N SER A 179 -26.59 -0.83 24.43
CA SER A 179 -27.93 -1.41 24.41
C SER A 179 -28.04 -2.65 25.30
N THR A 180 -27.07 -3.56 25.19
CA THR A 180 -27.04 -4.79 26.01
C THR A 180 -26.84 -4.49 27.49
N LEU A 181 -25.91 -3.60 27.85
CA LEU A 181 -25.69 -3.25 29.26
C LEU A 181 -26.90 -2.53 29.87
N VAL A 182 -27.57 -1.66 29.13
CA VAL A 182 -28.81 -1.02 29.60
C VAL A 182 -29.88 -2.06 29.85
N MET A 183 -30.05 -3.04 28.96
CA MET A 183 -30.98 -4.16 29.13
C MET A 183 -30.65 -4.99 30.37
N VAL A 184 -29.38 -5.32 30.58
CA VAL A 184 -28.95 -6.07 31.78
C VAL A 184 -29.22 -5.27 33.07
N VAL A 185 -29.01 -3.95 33.05
CA VAL A 185 -29.32 -3.07 34.20
C VAL A 185 -30.81 -3.07 34.52
N THR A 186 -31.67 -3.02 33.51
CA THR A 186 -33.13 -3.06 33.71
C THR A 186 -33.59 -4.44 34.19
N ASP A 187 -33.05 -5.52 33.65
CA ASP A 187 -33.39 -6.88 34.08
C ASP A 187 -32.91 -7.17 35.51
N LYS A 188 -31.84 -6.51 35.94
CA LYS A 188 -31.24 -6.65 37.28
C LYS A 188 -31.67 -5.56 38.25
N GLN A 189 -32.75 -4.82 37.95
CA GLN A 189 -33.17 -3.69 38.77
C GLN A 189 -33.60 -4.11 40.20
N ALA A 190 -34.25 -5.26 40.36
CA ALA A 190 -34.61 -5.82 41.67
C ALA A 190 -33.37 -6.22 42.48
N ASP A 191 -32.42 -6.93 41.86
CA ASP A 191 -31.14 -7.32 42.47
C ASP A 191 -30.34 -6.08 42.94
N ILE A 192 -30.31 -5.02 42.13
CA ILE A 192 -29.68 -3.73 42.49
C ILE A 192 -30.38 -3.09 43.69
N ALA A 193 -31.71 -3.15 43.75
CA ALA A 193 -32.49 -2.61 44.86
C ALA A 193 -32.19 -3.35 46.17
N ILE A 194 -32.09 -4.68 46.14
CA ILE A 194 -31.70 -5.51 47.30
C ILE A 194 -30.29 -5.16 47.78
N LEU A 195 -29.31 -5.09 46.87
CA LEU A 195 -27.95 -4.69 47.25
C LEU A 195 -27.92 -3.30 47.89
N ARG A 196 -28.73 -2.38 47.36
CA ARG A 196 -28.86 -1.03 47.89
C ARG A 196 -29.54 -0.96 49.25
N THR A 197 -30.50 -1.83 49.56
CA THR A 197 -31.11 -1.91 50.90
C THR A 197 -30.18 -2.57 51.90
N LEU A 198 -29.30 -3.48 51.45
CA LEU A 198 -28.21 -4.05 52.25
C LEU A 198 -27.03 -3.08 52.48
N GLY A 199 -27.11 -1.84 51.97
CA GLY A 199 -26.12 -0.78 52.22
C GLY A 199 -25.10 -0.55 51.10
N ALA A 200 -25.24 -1.19 49.94
CA ALA A 200 -24.36 -0.90 48.81
C ALA A 200 -24.50 0.56 48.33
N SER A 201 -23.36 1.23 48.19
CA SER A 201 -23.33 2.61 47.69
C SER A 201 -23.60 2.65 46.17
N PRO A 202 -24.15 3.76 45.64
CA PRO A 202 -24.34 3.97 44.20
C PRO A 202 -23.03 3.80 43.40
N THR A 203 -21.89 4.19 43.99
CA THR A 203 -20.57 4.05 43.36
C THR A 203 -20.12 2.59 43.28
N SER A 204 -20.47 1.74 44.25
CA SER A 204 -20.20 0.31 44.18
C SER A 204 -21.02 -0.35 43.06
N ILE A 205 -22.30 0.01 42.91
CA ILE A 205 -23.13 -0.47 41.80
C ILE A 205 -22.55 -0.02 40.46
N MET A 206 -22.17 1.26 40.33
CA MET A 206 -21.53 1.77 39.11
C MET A 206 -20.27 0.99 38.74
N LYS A 207 -19.41 0.66 39.73
CA LYS A 207 -18.17 -0.11 39.49
C LYS A 207 -18.45 -1.51 38.97
N ILE A 208 -19.49 -2.19 39.47
CA ILE A 208 -19.86 -3.55 39.00
C ILE A 208 -20.14 -3.52 37.50
N PHE A 209 -21.03 -2.62 37.07
CA PHE A 209 -21.39 -2.50 35.64
C PHE A 209 -20.25 -1.96 34.78
N LEU A 210 -19.39 -1.09 35.33
CA LEU A 210 -18.23 -0.58 34.61
C LEU A 210 -17.21 -1.69 34.36
N VAL A 211 -16.94 -2.52 35.36
CA VAL A 211 -16.05 -3.69 35.23
C VAL A 211 -16.65 -4.71 34.28
N GLN A 212 -17.97 -4.95 34.34
CA GLN A 212 -18.65 -5.86 33.41
C GLN A 212 -18.53 -5.36 31.96
N GLY A 213 -18.82 -4.09 31.70
CA GLY A 213 -18.67 -3.49 30.37
C GLY A 213 -17.22 -3.48 29.88
N ALA A 214 -16.27 -3.17 30.77
CA ALA A 214 -14.85 -3.22 30.45
C ALA A 214 -14.37 -4.65 30.12
N LEU A 215 -14.85 -5.65 30.85
CA LEU A 215 -14.49 -7.05 30.61
C LEU A 215 -15.01 -7.53 29.24
N ILE A 216 -16.26 -7.19 28.90
CA ILE A 216 -16.83 -7.47 27.57
C ILE A 216 -16.01 -6.77 26.48
N GLY A 217 -15.70 -5.48 26.66
CA GLY A 217 -14.92 -4.69 25.71
C GLY A 217 -13.51 -5.22 25.50
N VAL A 218 -12.77 -5.50 26.58
CA VAL A 218 -11.40 -6.02 26.54
C VAL A 218 -11.36 -7.41 25.89
N VAL A 219 -12.18 -8.34 26.37
CA VAL A 219 -12.19 -9.72 25.85
C VAL A 219 -12.63 -9.74 24.38
N GLY A 220 -13.67 -8.99 24.03
CA GLY A 220 -14.13 -8.87 22.64
C GLY A 220 -13.08 -8.26 21.73
N THR A 221 -12.40 -7.19 22.18
CA THR A 221 -11.33 -6.54 21.40
C THR A 221 -10.13 -7.46 21.22
N LEU A 222 -9.70 -8.17 22.27
CA LEU A 222 -8.58 -9.12 22.19
C LEU A 222 -8.91 -10.30 21.26
N MET A 223 -10.09 -10.91 21.42
CA MET A 223 -10.53 -11.99 20.56
C MET A 223 -10.64 -11.53 19.10
N GLY A 224 -11.22 -10.35 18.87
CA GLY A 224 -11.33 -9.75 17.54
C GLY A 224 -9.97 -9.48 16.91
N ALA A 225 -9.01 -8.95 17.68
CA ALA A 225 -7.65 -8.71 17.20
C ALA A 225 -6.95 -10.03 16.83
N VAL A 226 -7.02 -11.05 17.70
CA VAL A 226 -6.42 -12.37 17.43
C VAL A 226 -7.04 -13.01 16.19
N LEU A 227 -8.37 -13.01 16.08
CA LEU A 227 -9.06 -13.56 14.91
C LEU A 227 -8.75 -12.77 13.64
N GLY A 228 -8.73 -11.45 13.71
CA GLY A 228 -8.40 -10.58 12.57
C GLY A 228 -6.98 -10.80 12.07
N ILE A 229 -6.00 -10.89 12.97
CA ILE A 229 -4.61 -11.21 12.65
C ILE A 229 -4.50 -12.62 12.04
N ALA A 230 -5.18 -13.60 12.63
CA ALA A 230 -5.20 -14.97 12.11
C ALA A 230 -5.77 -15.02 10.69
N VAL A 231 -6.88 -14.32 10.43
CA VAL A 231 -7.46 -14.21 9.08
C VAL A 231 -6.49 -13.51 8.12
N ALA A 232 -5.85 -12.43 8.55
CA ALA A 232 -4.92 -11.69 7.71
C ALA A 232 -3.72 -12.56 7.28
N PHE A 233 -3.16 -13.37 8.18
CA PHE A 233 -2.05 -14.28 7.85
C PHE A 233 -2.45 -15.49 7.00
N ASN A 234 -3.74 -15.84 6.95
CA ASN A 234 -4.25 -16.99 6.21
C ASN A 234 -5.09 -16.58 4.99
N ILE A 235 -4.99 -15.32 4.54
CA ILE A 235 -5.85 -14.80 3.48
C ILE A 235 -5.59 -15.48 2.13
N ASP A 236 -4.36 -15.94 1.91
CA ASP A 236 -3.91 -16.73 0.77
C ASP A 236 -4.59 -18.10 0.69
N VAL A 237 -5.01 -18.66 1.83
CA VAL A 237 -5.78 -19.91 1.90
C VAL A 237 -7.29 -19.65 1.90
N ILE A 238 -7.74 -18.64 2.64
CA ILE A 238 -9.17 -18.33 2.83
C ILE A 238 -9.81 -17.85 1.52
N VAL A 239 -9.15 -16.94 0.78
CA VAL A 239 -9.73 -16.36 -0.44
C VAL A 239 -9.98 -17.43 -1.51
N PRO A 240 -9.00 -18.29 -1.88
CA PRO A 240 -9.25 -19.35 -2.86
C PRO A 240 -10.27 -20.39 -2.39
N ALA A 241 -10.38 -20.64 -1.09
CA ALA A 241 -11.40 -21.54 -0.55
C ALA A 241 -12.82 -20.99 -0.76
N ILE A 242 -13.02 -19.69 -0.53
CA ILE A 242 -14.28 -19.00 -0.79
C ILE A 242 -14.58 -18.95 -2.29
N GLU A 243 -13.58 -18.66 -3.14
CA GLU A 243 -13.74 -18.67 -4.60
C GLU A 243 -14.22 -20.03 -5.11
N ARG A 244 -13.63 -21.13 -4.63
CA ARG A 244 -14.06 -22.50 -4.97
C ARG A 244 -15.47 -22.80 -4.49
N LEU A 245 -15.85 -22.31 -3.32
CA LEU A 245 -17.17 -22.55 -2.73
C LEU A 245 -18.27 -21.80 -3.47
N LEU A 246 -18.02 -20.54 -3.83
CA LEU A 246 -18.99 -19.68 -4.50
C LEU A 246 -18.94 -19.80 -6.03
N ASN A 247 -17.94 -20.48 -6.58
CA ASN A 247 -17.68 -20.63 -8.01
C ASN A 247 -17.56 -19.28 -8.74
N VAL A 248 -17.04 -18.27 -8.04
CA VAL A 248 -16.76 -16.92 -8.55
C VAL A 248 -15.26 -16.67 -8.44
N GLN A 249 -14.65 -16.13 -9.49
CA GLN A 249 -13.26 -15.65 -9.45
C GLN A 249 -13.27 -14.17 -9.07
N PHE A 250 -12.85 -13.84 -7.84
CA PHE A 250 -12.73 -12.44 -7.42
C PHE A 250 -11.49 -11.79 -8.04
N LEU A 251 -10.44 -12.59 -8.27
CA LEU A 251 -9.16 -12.13 -8.81
C LEU A 251 -8.84 -12.88 -10.10
N SER A 252 -9.46 -12.48 -11.20
CA SER A 252 -9.02 -12.98 -12.51
C SER A 252 -7.60 -12.48 -12.78
N LYS A 253 -6.64 -13.42 -12.83
CA LYS A 253 -5.21 -13.16 -13.11
C LYS A 253 -5.00 -12.36 -14.41
N GLU A 254 -5.98 -12.42 -15.32
CA GLU A 254 -6.01 -11.71 -16.59
C GLU A 254 -6.40 -10.23 -16.49
N VAL A 255 -7.13 -9.81 -15.45
CA VAL A 255 -7.54 -8.40 -15.26
C VAL A 255 -6.63 -7.69 -14.27
N TYR A 256 -6.24 -8.36 -13.19
CA TYR A 256 -5.48 -7.72 -12.12
C TYR A 256 -3.96 -7.90 -12.22
N PHE A 257 -3.44 -8.84 -13.03
CA PHE A 257 -2.01 -9.12 -13.27
C PHE A 257 -1.11 -9.25 -12.01
N ILE A 258 -1.69 -9.21 -10.82
CA ILE A 258 -1.07 -9.43 -9.52
C ILE A 258 -1.28 -10.91 -9.23
N SER A 259 -0.19 -11.66 -9.16
CA SER A 259 -0.24 -13.12 -9.05
C SER A 259 -0.71 -13.60 -7.68
N ASP A 260 -0.52 -12.77 -6.64
CA ASP A 260 -0.86 -13.02 -5.25
C ASP A 260 -1.19 -11.68 -4.57
N LEU A 261 -2.22 -11.60 -3.72
CA LEU A 261 -2.39 -10.45 -2.82
C LEU A 261 -1.46 -10.67 -1.62
N PRO A 262 -0.30 -10.00 -1.53
CA PRO A 262 0.54 -10.10 -0.35
C PRO A 262 -0.23 -9.47 0.82
N SER A 263 -0.55 -10.28 1.82
CA SER A 263 -1.01 -9.77 3.11
C SER A 263 0.17 -9.18 3.85
N ASP A 264 0.21 -7.85 3.96
CA ASP A 264 1.22 -7.12 4.72
C ASP A 264 0.55 -6.49 5.95
N VAL A 265 0.60 -7.21 7.07
CA VAL A 265 -0.01 -6.77 8.33
C VAL A 265 0.88 -5.72 8.98
N GLN A 266 0.46 -4.47 8.88
CA GLN A 266 1.15 -3.34 9.50
C GLN A 266 0.78 -3.25 10.98
N LEU A 267 1.77 -3.42 11.86
CA LEU A 267 1.56 -3.39 13.32
C LEU A 267 0.97 -2.06 13.80
N ASP A 268 1.36 -0.94 13.19
CA ASP A 268 0.86 0.38 13.52
C ASP A 268 -0.66 0.48 13.29
N ASP A 269 -1.15 -0.10 12.19
CA ASP A 269 -2.58 -0.13 11.87
C ASP A 269 -3.33 -1.01 12.89
N VAL A 270 -2.78 -2.18 13.23
CA VAL A 270 -3.38 -3.11 14.22
C VAL A 270 -3.48 -2.43 15.59
N ILE A 271 -2.39 -1.81 16.07
CA ILE A 271 -2.35 -1.13 17.36
C ILE A 271 -3.32 0.06 17.36
N GLY A 272 -3.31 0.88 16.32
CA GLY A 272 -4.19 2.05 16.20
C GLY A 272 -5.67 1.68 16.26
N VAL A 273 -6.09 0.68 15.48
CA VAL A 273 -7.47 0.19 15.46
C VAL A 273 -7.86 -0.45 16.79
N THR A 274 -6.99 -1.28 17.35
CA THR A 274 -7.25 -1.97 18.63
C THR A 274 -7.39 -0.95 19.77
N ALA A 275 -6.55 0.08 19.79
CA ALA A 275 -6.62 1.15 20.78
C ALA A 275 -7.93 1.96 20.67
N VAL A 276 -8.32 2.35 19.45
CA VAL A 276 -9.60 3.06 19.22
C VAL A 276 -10.79 2.20 19.64
N ALA A 277 -10.80 0.91 19.28
CA ALA A 277 -11.86 -0.02 19.67
C ALA A 277 -11.94 -0.21 21.18
N LEU A 278 -10.80 -0.32 21.86
CA LEU A 278 -10.74 -0.42 23.30
C LEU A 278 -11.28 0.86 23.97
N VAL A 279 -10.88 2.04 23.50
CA VAL A 279 -11.36 3.32 24.03
C VAL A 279 -12.87 3.47 23.84
N LEU A 280 -13.39 3.16 22.64
CA LEU A 280 -14.82 3.26 22.35
C LEU A 280 -15.65 2.26 23.17
N SER A 281 -15.17 1.02 23.32
CA SER A 281 -15.87 0.00 24.12
C SER A 281 -15.88 0.34 25.62
N LEU A 282 -14.78 0.87 26.16
CA LEU A 282 -14.72 1.34 27.55
C LEU A 282 -15.62 2.56 27.76
N ALA A 283 -15.64 3.50 26.82
CA ALA A 283 -16.51 4.68 26.88
C ALA A 283 -18.00 4.29 26.84
N ALA A 284 -18.36 3.29 26.03
CA ALA A 284 -19.73 2.76 25.96
C ALA A 284 -20.23 2.23 27.31
N GLY A 285 -19.35 1.64 28.14
CA GLY A 285 -19.73 1.14 29.47
C GLY A 285 -20.08 2.23 30.49
N ILE A 286 -19.68 3.49 30.27
CA ILE A 286 -19.84 4.57 31.25
C ILE A 286 -21.31 4.94 31.44
N TYR A 287 -22.05 5.15 30.34
CA TYR A 287 -23.44 5.59 30.41
C TYR A 287 -24.37 4.58 31.11
N PRO A 288 -24.37 3.27 30.76
CA PRO A 288 -25.17 2.27 31.46
C PRO A 288 -24.80 2.12 32.94
N SER A 289 -23.51 2.18 33.27
CA SER A 289 -23.03 2.07 34.66
C SER A 289 -23.52 3.22 35.53
N TRP A 290 -23.48 4.44 34.99
CA TRP A 290 -24.03 5.61 35.66
C TRP A 290 -25.55 5.50 35.84
N ARG A 291 -26.26 5.01 34.82
CA ARG A 291 -27.72 4.76 34.91
C ARG A 291 -28.07 3.74 35.99
N ALA A 292 -27.32 2.65 36.10
CA ALA A 292 -27.50 1.62 37.13
C ALA A 292 -27.36 2.17 38.56
N SER A 293 -26.41 3.08 38.79
CA SER A 293 -26.19 3.69 40.11
C SER A 293 -27.38 4.53 40.60
N ARG A 294 -28.24 4.99 39.69
CA ARG A 294 -29.37 5.87 39.98
C ARG A 294 -30.70 5.14 40.19
N VAL A 295 -30.71 3.80 40.17
CA VAL A 295 -31.89 3.00 40.50
C VAL A 295 -32.32 3.28 41.95
N ARG A 296 -33.61 3.62 42.13
CA ARG A 296 -34.22 3.88 43.43
C ARG A 296 -34.82 2.58 44.00
N PRO A 297 -34.40 2.12 45.19
CA PRO A 297 -34.87 0.85 45.75
C PRO A 297 -36.39 0.79 45.96
N ALA A 298 -37.00 1.90 46.38
CA ALA A 298 -38.43 1.99 46.66
C ALA A 298 -39.31 1.91 45.42
N GLU A 299 -38.81 2.28 44.24
CA GLU A 299 -39.54 2.18 42.98
C GLU A 299 -39.38 0.78 42.37
N ALA A 300 -38.21 0.15 42.53
CA ALA A 300 -37.92 -1.17 41.98
C ALA A 300 -38.71 -2.31 42.66
N LEU A 301 -38.91 -2.23 43.98
CA LEU A 301 -39.65 -3.24 44.76
C LEU A 301 -41.18 -3.07 44.72
N ARG A 302 -41.69 -2.02 44.06
CA ARG A 302 -43.14 -1.74 43.97
C ARG A 302 -43.82 -2.40 42.75
N TYR A 303 -43.04 -2.97 41.85
CA TYR A 303 -43.50 -3.60 40.60
C TYR A 303 -43.32 -5.13 40.59
N GLU A 304 -42.97 -5.72 41.74
CA GLU A 304 -43.29 -7.12 42.09
C GLU A 304 -44.59 -7.16 42.89
#